data_AF-A0A964P2X1-F1
#
_entry.id   AF-A0A964P2X1-F1
#
_cell.length_a   1.000
_cell.length_b   1.000
_cell.length_c   1.000
_cell.angle_alpha   90.00
_cell.angle_beta   90.00
_cell.angle_gamma   90.00
#
_symmetry.space_group_name_H-M   'P 1'
#
loop_
_entity.id
_entity.type
_entity.pdbx_description
1 polymer ?
#
loop_
_entity_poly.entity_id
_entity_poly.type
_entity_poly.pdbx_seq_one_letter_code
_entity_poly.pdbx_strand_id
1 'polypeptide(L)'
;MRLAASLAIALYLFPSIAFAQDLAIAPIPSDLPAYNRDAFDAWIDADRDCQDTRAEVLIEESLDAVSFRDARQCTIQAGRWVDPYTGREIVLASQLDIDHLVPLANAFRSGAYAWPDSQKREYGNYLADSGHLIAVSASANRSKGDSGPEEWRTDNQAYWCDYAHEWIAVKQTWSLTATEAEWNALAEMLTTCPVAATSDSSTINEGAETGSVPIVVLPVAPPVLAVEPTARPEPTSRPAPTAAPAPTSAPATSALPGDIYNCKDFASQAAAQAYLRADPSDPSKIDTDRDGIACESNRAPKDLSRVPR
;
A
#
# COMPACT_ATOMS: atom_id res chain seq x y z
N MET A 1 -0.19 48.08 49.34
CA MET A 1 -0.76 47.81 48.01
C MET A 1 0.20 46.92 47.23
N ARG A 2 0.09 45.59 47.40
CA ARG A 2 0.58 44.54 46.47
C ARG A 2 -0.25 43.28 46.76
N LEU A 3 -1.35 43.11 46.04
CA LEU A 3 -2.12 41.86 46.05
C LEU A 3 -1.36 40.83 45.22
N ALA A 4 -1.09 39.67 45.81
CA ALA A 4 -0.61 38.49 45.10
C ALA A 4 -1.78 37.90 44.31
N ALA A 5 -1.64 37.81 42.98
CA ALA A 5 -2.57 37.08 42.13
C ALA A 5 -2.17 35.61 42.11
N SER A 6 -2.95 34.75 42.76
CA SER A 6 -2.86 33.30 42.60
C SER A 6 -3.29 32.92 41.19
N LEU A 7 -2.35 32.40 40.40
CA LEU A 7 -2.63 31.77 39.12
C LEU A 7 -3.17 30.36 39.40
N ALA A 8 -4.50 30.19 39.31
CA ALA A 8 -5.13 28.89 39.32
C ALA A 8 -4.86 28.20 37.97
N ILE A 9 -3.98 27.20 37.97
CA ILE A 9 -3.79 26.30 36.83
C ILE A 9 -5.02 25.39 36.78
N ALA A 10 -5.95 25.69 35.87
CA ALA A 10 -6.97 24.74 35.49
C ALA A 10 -6.29 23.58 34.76
N LEU A 11 -6.11 22.46 35.46
CA LEU A 11 -5.80 21.18 34.86
C LEU A 11 -6.97 20.79 33.96
N TYR A 12 -6.92 21.20 32.70
CA TYR A 12 -7.72 20.59 31.65
C TYR A 12 -7.25 19.14 31.54
N LEU A 13 -8.05 18.24 32.10
CA LEU A 13 -8.01 16.82 31.77
C LEU A 13 -8.24 16.71 30.27
N PHE A 14 -7.15 16.61 29.50
CA PHE A 14 -7.25 16.11 28.15
C PHE A 14 -7.87 14.72 28.26
N PRO A 15 -9.01 14.43 27.58
CA PRO A 15 -9.46 13.07 27.48
C PRO A 15 -8.34 12.28 26.83
N SER A 16 -7.84 11.26 27.52
CA SER A 16 -6.94 10.27 26.94
C SER A 16 -7.60 9.76 25.66
N ILE A 17 -7.11 10.21 24.51
CA ILE A 17 -7.53 9.68 23.22
C ILE A 17 -7.15 8.21 23.25
N ALA A 18 -8.17 7.36 23.25
CA ALA A 18 -8.05 5.93 23.09
C ALA A 18 -7.42 5.65 21.73
N PHE A 19 -6.09 5.52 21.68
CA PHE A 19 -5.41 4.98 20.52
C PHE A 19 -5.56 3.46 20.52
N ALA A 20 -5.81 2.92 19.33
CA ALA A 20 -5.97 1.51 18.95
C ALA A 20 -7.34 0.88 19.28
N GLN A 21 -8.30 1.09 18.38
CA GLN A 21 -9.28 0.04 18.08
C GLN A 21 -8.52 -1.06 17.33
N ASP A 22 -8.36 -2.25 17.89
CA ASP A 22 -7.82 -3.40 17.16
C ASP A 22 -8.61 -3.61 15.86
N LEU A 23 -7.94 -3.98 14.77
CA LEU A 23 -8.59 -4.27 13.49
C LEU A 23 -9.66 -5.36 13.68
N ALA A 24 -10.90 -5.09 13.29
CA ALA A 24 -12.00 -6.02 13.47
C ALA A 24 -11.84 -7.26 12.58
N ILE A 25 -11.70 -8.45 13.20
CA ILE A 25 -11.57 -9.72 12.48
C ILE A 25 -12.93 -10.39 12.31
N ALA A 26 -13.35 -10.62 11.08
CA ALA A 26 -14.63 -11.26 10.75
C ALA A 26 -14.57 -12.01 9.41
N PRO A 27 -15.31 -13.11 9.24
CA PRO A 27 -15.45 -13.76 7.94
C PRO A 27 -16.22 -12.88 6.96
N ILE A 28 -15.98 -13.06 5.66
CA ILE A 28 -16.79 -12.43 4.61
C ILE A 28 -18.23 -12.97 4.71
N PRO A 29 -19.25 -12.10 4.73
CA PRO A 29 -20.64 -12.55 4.73
C PRO A 29 -20.97 -13.42 3.50
N SER A 30 -21.75 -14.48 3.69
CA SER A 30 -22.09 -15.42 2.61
C SER A 30 -23.16 -14.91 1.64
N ASP A 31 -23.86 -13.83 1.98
CA ASP A 31 -25.04 -13.30 1.29
C ASP A 31 -24.86 -11.86 0.79
N LEU A 32 -23.66 -11.55 0.28
CA LEU A 32 -23.38 -10.23 -0.28
C LEU A 32 -24.11 -9.97 -1.61
N PRO A 33 -24.56 -8.72 -1.85
CA PRO A 33 -25.01 -8.32 -3.18
C PRO A 33 -23.85 -8.41 -4.19
N ALA A 34 -24.20 -8.41 -5.49
CA ALA A 34 -23.21 -8.40 -6.55
C ALA A 34 -22.33 -7.15 -6.46
N TYR A 35 -21.01 -7.34 -6.51
CA TYR A 35 -20.05 -6.24 -6.55
C TYR A 35 -20.21 -5.44 -7.84
N ASN A 36 -20.30 -4.11 -7.72
CA ASN A 36 -20.25 -3.18 -8.83
C ASN A 36 -19.14 -2.16 -8.59
N ARG A 37 -18.08 -2.22 -9.41
CA ARG A 37 -16.94 -1.32 -9.32
C ARG A 37 -17.35 0.14 -9.57
N ASP A 38 -18.28 0.37 -10.49
CA ASP A 38 -18.66 1.73 -10.90
C ASP A 38 -19.37 2.50 -9.79
N ALA A 39 -19.91 1.80 -8.78
CA ALA A 39 -20.52 2.43 -7.61
C ALA A 39 -19.53 3.24 -6.74
N PHE A 40 -18.22 3.01 -6.91
CA PHE A 40 -17.17 3.79 -6.25
C PHE A 40 -16.79 5.06 -7.01
N ASP A 41 -17.29 5.26 -8.24
CA ASP A 41 -17.10 6.48 -9.05
C ASP A 41 -15.69 7.07 -8.91
N ALA A 42 -14.66 6.23 -9.11
CA ALA A 42 -13.27 6.60 -8.89
C ALA A 42 -12.77 7.52 -10.01
N TRP A 43 -11.76 8.34 -9.69
CA TRP A 43 -11.09 9.28 -10.60
C TRP A 43 -11.95 10.50 -10.91
N ILE A 44 -12.46 11.15 -9.87
CA ILE A 44 -13.22 12.39 -10.01
C ILE A 44 -12.26 13.58 -10.11
N ASP A 45 -12.67 14.57 -10.90
CA ASP A 45 -12.11 15.93 -10.86
C ASP A 45 -12.99 16.76 -9.90
N ALA A 46 -12.54 16.87 -8.64
CA ALA A 46 -13.35 17.39 -7.54
C ALA A 46 -13.46 18.93 -7.56
N ASP A 47 -12.37 19.61 -7.93
CA ASP A 47 -12.25 21.07 -7.94
C ASP A 47 -12.40 21.68 -9.35
N ARG A 48 -12.53 20.83 -10.38
CA ARG A 48 -12.81 21.18 -11.78
C ARG A 48 -11.67 21.89 -12.47
N ASP A 49 -10.44 21.54 -12.12
CA ASP A 49 -9.23 22.09 -12.72
C ASP A 49 -8.71 21.23 -13.90
N CYS A 50 -9.40 20.13 -14.24
CA CYS A 50 -9.07 19.09 -15.21
C CYS A 50 -8.09 18.00 -14.77
N GLN A 51 -7.66 18.00 -13.51
CA GLN A 51 -6.84 16.98 -12.89
C GLN A 51 -7.76 16.09 -12.03
N ASP A 52 -7.93 14.85 -12.47
CA ASP A 52 -8.70 13.88 -11.71
C ASP A 52 -7.90 13.38 -10.50
N THR A 53 -8.56 12.63 -9.62
CA THR A 53 -7.90 12.01 -8.44
C THR A 53 -6.62 11.26 -8.80
N ARG A 54 -6.53 10.66 -10.00
CA ARG A 54 -5.29 10.02 -10.44
C ARG A 54 -4.18 11.04 -10.67
N ALA A 55 -4.49 12.16 -11.32
CA ALA A 55 -3.53 13.25 -11.49
C ALA A 55 -3.09 13.84 -10.14
N GLU A 56 -4.02 14.01 -9.20
CA GLU A 56 -3.71 14.50 -7.85
C GLU A 56 -2.68 13.61 -7.14
N VAL A 57 -2.90 12.30 -7.10
CA VAL A 57 -1.95 11.36 -6.47
C VAL A 57 -0.59 11.40 -7.15
N LEU A 58 -0.56 11.42 -8.49
CA LEU A 58 0.72 11.49 -9.22
C LEU A 58 1.49 12.79 -8.96
N ILE A 59 0.80 13.91 -8.74
CA ILE A 59 1.45 15.18 -8.40
C ILE A 59 2.01 15.15 -7.00
N GLU A 60 1.21 14.68 -6.04
CA GLU A 60 1.60 14.62 -4.63
C GLU A 60 2.79 13.69 -4.40
N GLU A 61 2.79 12.50 -5.02
CA GLU A 61 3.82 11.49 -4.78
C GLU A 61 5.09 11.64 -5.62
N SER A 62 5.09 12.54 -6.61
CA SER A 62 6.28 12.76 -7.42
C SER A 62 7.38 13.43 -6.59
N LEU A 63 8.55 12.82 -6.55
CA LEU A 63 9.75 13.35 -5.88
C LEU A 63 10.32 14.60 -6.56
N ASP A 64 9.89 14.87 -7.80
CA ASP A 64 10.22 16.07 -8.57
C ASP A 64 8.94 16.73 -9.10
N ALA A 65 9.04 17.98 -9.56
CA ALA A 65 7.96 18.61 -10.31
C ALA A 65 7.56 17.78 -11.54
N VAL A 66 6.27 17.49 -11.68
CA VAL A 66 5.75 16.78 -12.84
C VAL A 66 5.78 17.66 -14.10
N SER A 67 5.83 17.00 -15.25
CA SER A 67 5.65 17.60 -16.57
C SER A 67 4.34 17.13 -17.18
N PHE A 68 3.71 18.02 -17.96
CA PHE A 68 2.44 17.77 -18.61
C PHE A 68 2.61 17.59 -20.12
N ARG A 69 1.70 16.85 -20.76
CA ARG A 69 1.74 16.62 -22.21
C ARG A 69 1.55 17.89 -23.03
N ASP A 70 0.78 18.84 -22.51
CA ASP A 70 0.47 20.12 -23.14
C ASP A 70 0.25 21.22 -22.10
N ALA A 71 0.10 22.46 -22.56
CA ALA A 71 -0.06 23.64 -21.72
C ALA A 71 -1.39 23.71 -20.94
N ARG A 72 -2.36 22.81 -21.22
CA ARG A 72 -3.61 22.74 -20.45
C ARG A 72 -3.43 21.97 -19.14
N GLN A 73 -2.32 21.25 -18.98
CA GLN A 73 -1.96 20.55 -17.73
C GLN A 73 -2.95 19.47 -17.26
N CYS A 74 -3.88 19.00 -18.11
CA CYS A 74 -4.83 17.94 -17.74
C CYS A 74 -4.25 16.51 -17.81
N THR A 75 -3.02 16.35 -18.28
CA THR A 75 -2.42 15.01 -18.43
C THR A 75 -0.95 15.05 -18.12
N ILE A 76 -0.60 14.42 -17.02
CA ILE A 76 0.78 14.23 -16.58
C ILE A 76 1.48 13.31 -17.57
N GLN A 77 2.67 13.73 -18.00
CA GLN A 77 3.53 12.99 -18.91
C GLN A 77 4.63 12.25 -18.15
N ALA A 78 5.35 12.95 -17.29
CA ALA A 78 6.50 12.42 -16.58
C ALA A 78 6.74 13.16 -15.27
N GLY A 79 7.47 12.52 -14.37
CA GLY A 79 7.85 12.98 -13.03
C GLY A 79 8.92 12.02 -12.50
N ARG A 80 9.04 11.87 -11.19
CA ARG A 80 9.90 10.84 -10.60
C ARG A 80 9.20 10.21 -9.41
N TRP A 81 8.84 8.94 -9.52
CA TRP A 81 8.18 8.17 -8.46
C TRP A 81 9.04 6.99 -8.07
N VAL A 82 8.92 6.54 -6.83
CA VAL A 82 9.48 5.25 -6.39
C VAL A 82 8.30 4.32 -6.16
N ASP A 83 8.19 3.27 -6.98
CA ASP A 83 7.13 2.27 -6.84
C ASP A 83 7.34 1.46 -5.56
N PRO A 84 6.49 1.60 -4.52
CA PRO A 84 6.69 0.90 -3.27
C PRO A 84 6.57 -0.63 -3.42
N TYR A 85 5.85 -1.12 -4.44
CA TYR A 85 5.70 -2.55 -4.70
C TYR A 85 6.93 -3.21 -5.33
N THR A 86 7.79 -2.46 -6.00
CA THR A 86 8.97 -3.04 -6.67
C THR A 86 10.29 -2.43 -6.20
N GLY A 87 10.22 -1.32 -5.46
CA GLY A 87 11.38 -0.50 -5.06
C GLY A 87 12.04 0.22 -6.24
N ARG A 88 11.41 0.24 -7.41
CA ARG A 88 11.99 0.80 -8.64
C ARG A 88 11.56 2.24 -8.85
N GLU A 89 12.47 3.03 -9.39
CA GLU A 89 12.13 4.36 -9.87
C GLU A 89 11.36 4.29 -11.19
N ILE A 90 10.30 5.09 -11.29
CA ILE A 90 9.46 5.22 -12.49
C ILE A 90 9.39 6.69 -12.87
N VAL A 91 9.58 6.97 -14.15
CA VAL A 91 9.65 8.35 -14.68
C VAL A 91 8.44 8.71 -15.53
N LEU A 92 7.84 7.73 -16.22
CA LEU A 92 6.69 8.00 -17.09
C LEU A 92 5.39 7.75 -16.34
N ALA A 93 4.50 8.74 -16.35
CA ALA A 93 3.18 8.59 -15.73
C ALA A 93 2.34 7.48 -16.39
N SER A 94 2.65 7.08 -17.63
CA SER A 94 2.00 5.95 -18.31
C SER A 94 2.41 4.56 -17.79
N GLN A 95 3.46 4.48 -16.96
CA GLN A 95 3.91 3.25 -16.30
C GLN A 95 3.26 3.06 -14.93
N LEU A 96 2.54 4.08 -14.45
CA LEU A 96 1.90 4.09 -13.15
C LEU A 96 0.39 3.93 -13.30
N ASP A 97 -0.15 3.00 -12.50
CA ASP A 97 -1.55 3.00 -12.12
C ASP A 97 -1.64 3.55 -10.69
N ILE A 98 -2.78 4.15 -10.33
CA ILE A 98 -3.07 4.46 -8.93
C ILE A 98 -3.81 3.27 -8.35
N ASP A 99 -3.25 2.66 -7.32
CA ASP A 99 -3.85 1.53 -6.62
C ASP A 99 -4.62 2.03 -5.39
N HIS A 100 -5.77 1.41 -5.15
CA HIS A 100 -6.41 1.46 -3.84
C HIS A 100 -5.69 0.43 -2.99
N LEU A 101 -4.87 0.86 -2.02
CA LEU A 101 -4.01 -0.04 -1.24
C LEU A 101 -4.82 -1.23 -0.74
N VAL A 102 -5.97 -0.96 -0.12
CA VAL A 102 -7.07 -1.91 0.05
C VAL A 102 -7.96 -1.87 -1.21
N PRO A 103 -8.01 -2.93 -2.05
CA PRO A 103 -8.78 -2.90 -3.29
C PRO A 103 -10.27 -2.65 -3.07
N LEU A 104 -10.92 -1.96 -4.02
CA LEU A 104 -12.34 -1.65 -3.95
C LEU A 104 -13.24 -2.89 -3.72
N ALA A 105 -12.91 -4.04 -4.32
CA ALA A 105 -13.68 -5.27 -4.11
C ALA A 105 -13.41 -5.90 -2.74
N ASN A 106 -12.19 -5.78 -2.21
CA ASN A 106 -11.86 -6.17 -0.85
C ASN A 106 -12.62 -5.27 0.16
N ALA A 107 -12.61 -3.95 -0.04
CA ALA A 107 -13.40 -3.00 0.74
C ALA A 107 -14.89 -3.36 0.73
N PHE A 108 -15.43 -3.71 -0.45
CA PHE A 108 -16.82 -4.18 -0.59
C PHE A 108 -17.09 -5.44 0.25
N ARG A 109 -16.26 -6.47 0.15
CA ARG A 109 -16.41 -7.73 0.91
C ARG A 109 -16.26 -7.55 2.42
N SER A 110 -15.53 -6.51 2.85
CA SER A 110 -15.21 -6.24 4.25
C SER A 110 -16.09 -5.19 4.94
N GLY A 111 -17.12 -4.67 4.25
CA GLY A 111 -18.13 -3.80 4.86
C GLY A 111 -18.72 -2.76 3.92
N ALA A 112 -18.02 -2.37 2.86
CA ALA A 112 -18.48 -1.31 1.96
C ALA A 112 -19.71 -1.70 1.13
N TYR A 113 -20.10 -2.98 1.09
CA TYR A 113 -21.37 -3.41 0.51
C TYR A 113 -22.60 -2.71 1.13
N ALA A 114 -22.51 -2.32 2.40
CA ALA A 114 -23.60 -1.67 3.15
C ALA A 114 -23.59 -0.14 3.02
N TRP A 115 -22.55 0.45 2.42
CA TRP A 115 -22.41 1.90 2.33
C TRP A 115 -23.37 2.52 1.31
N PRO A 116 -23.86 3.74 1.54
CA PRO A 116 -24.45 4.55 0.49
C PRO A 116 -23.42 4.88 -0.59
N ASP A 117 -23.88 5.16 -1.81
CA ASP A 117 -23.00 5.44 -2.95
C ASP A 117 -22.09 6.65 -2.72
N SER A 118 -22.54 7.64 -1.95
CA SER A 118 -21.70 8.80 -1.57
C SER A 118 -20.46 8.38 -0.79
N GLN A 119 -20.57 7.40 0.11
CA GLN A 119 -19.45 6.94 0.92
C GLN A 119 -18.53 5.99 0.11
N LYS A 120 -19.09 5.17 -0.80
CA LYS A 120 -18.28 4.43 -1.77
C LYS A 120 -17.48 5.37 -2.68
N ARG A 121 -18.11 6.45 -3.14
CA ARG A 121 -17.45 7.50 -3.94
C ARG A 121 -16.36 8.22 -3.15
N GLU A 122 -16.61 8.52 -1.88
CA GLU A 122 -15.59 9.09 -1.01
C GLU A 122 -14.39 8.14 -0.86
N TYR A 123 -14.63 6.85 -0.58
CA TYR A 123 -13.57 5.83 -0.54
C TYR A 123 -12.80 5.73 -1.85
N GLY A 124 -13.49 5.78 -2.99
CA GLY A 124 -12.86 5.72 -4.31
C GLY A 124 -11.89 6.87 -4.60
N ASN A 125 -12.03 8.00 -3.89
CA ASN A 125 -11.34 9.26 -4.19
C ASN A 125 -10.73 9.93 -2.95
N TYR A 126 -10.44 9.15 -1.90
CA TYR A 126 -9.97 9.69 -0.63
C TYR A 126 -8.49 10.06 -0.71
N LEU A 127 -8.20 11.37 -0.65
CA LEU A 127 -6.84 11.94 -0.74
C LEU A 127 -6.28 12.42 0.60
N ALA A 128 -7.05 12.36 1.69
CA ALA A 128 -6.61 12.85 3.00
C ALA A 128 -5.67 11.88 3.74
N ASP A 129 -5.51 10.65 3.25
CA ASP A 129 -4.58 9.64 3.73
C ASP A 129 -3.70 9.17 2.56
N SER A 130 -2.40 9.43 2.64
CA SER A 130 -1.43 9.08 1.59
C SER A 130 -1.26 7.57 1.39
N GLY A 131 -1.64 6.75 2.38
CA GLY A 131 -1.62 5.28 2.24
C GLY A 131 -2.88 4.70 1.59
N HIS A 132 -3.89 5.52 1.27
CA HIS A 132 -5.16 5.03 0.72
C HIS A 132 -5.12 4.83 -0.79
N LEU A 133 -4.54 5.79 -1.51
CA LEU A 133 -4.27 5.76 -2.94
C LEU A 133 -2.78 5.92 -3.17
N ILE A 134 -2.14 4.97 -3.87
CA ILE A 134 -0.69 5.00 -4.10
C ILE A 134 -0.34 4.84 -5.58
N ALA A 135 0.67 5.57 -6.05
CA ALA A 135 1.22 5.40 -7.38
C ALA A 135 2.19 4.21 -7.42
N VAL A 136 1.82 3.18 -8.18
CA VAL A 136 2.57 1.93 -8.28
C VAL A 136 2.76 1.53 -9.74
N SER A 137 3.72 0.65 -10.03
CA SER A 137 3.86 0.13 -11.39
C SER A 137 2.57 -0.53 -11.85
N ALA A 138 2.14 -0.21 -13.07
CA ALA A 138 0.94 -0.78 -13.68
C ALA A 138 1.00 -2.31 -13.71
N SER A 139 2.18 -2.91 -13.89
CA SER A 139 2.37 -4.36 -13.83
C SER A 139 2.10 -4.94 -12.45
N ALA A 140 2.64 -4.33 -11.38
CA ALA A 140 2.44 -4.83 -10.03
C ALA A 140 0.98 -4.68 -9.60
N ASN A 141 0.37 -3.53 -9.87
CA ASN A 141 -1.05 -3.30 -9.57
C ASN A 141 -1.97 -4.32 -10.26
N ARG A 142 -1.73 -4.59 -11.56
CA ARG A 142 -2.52 -5.58 -12.31
C ARG A 142 -2.28 -7.01 -11.85
N SER A 143 -1.09 -7.32 -11.33
CA SER A 143 -0.81 -8.61 -10.71
C SER A 143 -1.53 -8.76 -9.36
N LYS A 144 -1.67 -7.67 -8.60
CA LYS A 144 -2.42 -7.64 -7.33
C LYS A 144 -3.92 -7.80 -7.57
N GLY A 145 -4.47 -7.07 -8.54
CA GLY A 145 -5.90 -7.10 -8.84
C GLY A 145 -6.74 -6.72 -7.62
N ASP A 146 -7.65 -7.61 -7.20
CA ASP A 146 -8.48 -7.41 -6.00
C ASP A 146 -8.09 -8.29 -4.81
N SER A 147 -6.92 -8.92 -4.86
CA SER A 147 -6.39 -9.79 -3.81
C SER A 147 -6.01 -9.01 -2.55
N GLY A 148 -6.19 -9.66 -1.40
CA GLY A 148 -5.62 -9.24 -0.12
C GLY A 148 -4.18 -9.73 0.09
N PRO A 149 -3.52 -9.30 1.18
CA PRO A 149 -2.16 -9.72 1.55
C PRO A 149 -1.97 -11.23 1.72
N GLU A 150 -3.05 -11.97 1.93
CA GLU A 150 -3.08 -13.43 2.01
C GLU A 150 -2.94 -14.14 0.66
N GLU A 151 -3.25 -13.45 -0.44
CA GLU A 151 -3.20 -13.98 -1.80
C GLU A 151 -2.09 -13.35 -2.65
N TRP A 152 -1.81 -12.06 -2.44
CA TRP A 152 -0.80 -11.32 -3.16
C TRP A 152 0.08 -10.53 -2.19
N ARG A 153 1.39 -10.55 -2.41
CA ARG A 153 2.35 -9.74 -1.65
C ARG A 153 3.32 -9.08 -2.63
N THR A 154 3.71 -7.86 -2.29
CA THR A 154 4.78 -7.14 -2.98
C THR A 154 6.10 -7.92 -2.91
N ASP A 155 6.83 -7.97 -4.03
CA ASP A 155 8.18 -8.55 -4.10
C ASP A 155 9.19 -7.72 -3.30
N ASN A 156 8.89 -6.44 -3.06
CA ASN A 156 9.70 -5.55 -2.22
C ASN A 156 9.41 -5.78 -0.73
N GLN A 157 10.11 -6.74 -0.12
CA GLN A 157 9.96 -7.05 1.31
C GLN A 157 10.28 -5.88 2.24
N ALA A 158 11.10 -4.91 1.81
CA ALA A 158 11.39 -3.73 2.62
C ALA A 158 10.15 -2.86 2.86
N TYR A 159 9.13 -2.96 2.00
CA TYR A 159 7.87 -2.23 2.13
C TYR A 159 6.80 -3.01 2.92
N TRP A 160 7.07 -4.24 3.38
CA TRP A 160 6.04 -5.06 4.05
C TRP A 160 5.51 -4.45 5.34
N CYS A 161 6.39 -3.84 6.15
CA CYS A 161 5.96 -3.18 7.39
C CYS A 161 5.01 -2.01 7.11
N ASP A 162 5.41 -1.12 6.20
CA ASP A 162 4.60 0.07 5.84
C ASP A 162 3.27 -0.35 5.20
N TYR A 163 3.31 -1.30 4.25
CA TYR A 163 2.10 -1.88 3.63
C TYR A 163 1.12 -2.40 4.68
N ALA A 164 1.60 -3.17 5.67
CA ALA A 164 0.74 -3.74 6.69
C ALA A 164 0.13 -2.65 7.60
N HIS A 165 0.92 -1.65 7.98
CA HIS A 165 0.44 -0.52 8.76
C HIS A 165 -0.62 0.30 8.02
N GLU A 166 -0.36 0.65 6.76
CA GLU A 166 -1.29 1.42 5.94
C GLU A 166 -2.57 0.62 5.65
N TRP A 167 -2.48 -0.67 5.36
CA TRP A 167 -3.64 -1.53 5.17
C TRP A 167 -4.53 -1.56 6.41
N ILE A 168 -3.93 -1.74 7.60
CA ILE A 168 -4.65 -1.71 8.88
C ILE A 168 -5.27 -0.34 9.11
N ALA A 169 -4.53 0.75 8.87
CA ALA A 169 -5.02 2.11 9.06
C ALA A 169 -6.22 2.42 8.15
N VAL A 170 -6.15 2.08 6.86
CA VAL A 170 -7.26 2.23 5.90
C VAL A 170 -8.48 1.45 6.40
N LYS A 171 -8.31 0.18 6.78
CA LYS A 171 -9.42 -0.63 7.28
C LYS A 171 -10.06 -0.02 8.54
N GLN A 172 -9.26 0.48 9.48
CA GLN A 172 -9.74 1.13 10.70
C GLN A 172 -10.48 2.43 10.39
N THR A 173 -9.90 3.32 9.57
CA THR A 173 -10.50 4.59 9.15
C THR A 173 -11.90 4.39 8.56
N TRP A 174 -12.04 3.32 7.76
CA TRP A 174 -13.29 3.02 7.07
C TRP A 174 -14.20 2.02 7.80
N SER A 175 -13.84 1.59 9.01
CA SER A 175 -14.59 0.57 9.78
C SER A 175 -14.84 -0.71 8.98
N LEU A 176 -13.85 -1.13 8.20
CA LEU A 176 -13.82 -2.37 7.43
C LEU A 176 -13.21 -3.49 8.26
N THR A 177 -13.66 -4.73 8.03
CA THR A 177 -13.10 -5.91 8.68
C THR A 177 -11.91 -6.49 7.91
N ALA A 178 -11.11 -7.32 8.57
CA ALA A 178 -10.20 -8.24 7.91
C ALA A 178 -10.64 -9.69 8.18
N THR A 179 -10.38 -10.58 7.23
CA THR A 179 -10.52 -12.02 7.50
C THR A 179 -9.38 -12.52 8.38
N GLU A 180 -9.53 -13.72 8.97
CA GLU A 180 -8.43 -14.33 9.74
C GLU A 180 -7.19 -14.60 8.86
N ALA A 181 -7.39 -15.00 7.60
CA ALA A 181 -6.29 -15.22 6.66
C ALA A 181 -5.57 -13.90 6.32
N GLU A 182 -6.34 -12.85 6.04
CA GLU A 182 -5.83 -11.49 5.79
C GLU A 182 -5.03 -10.97 6.99
N TRP A 183 -5.57 -11.12 8.21
CA TRP A 183 -4.86 -10.74 9.44
C TRP A 183 -3.56 -11.51 9.64
N ASN A 184 -3.55 -12.82 9.43
CA ASN A 184 -2.34 -13.63 9.58
C ASN A 184 -1.24 -13.18 8.61
N ALA A 185 -1.60 -12.82 7.37
CA ALA A 185 -0.66 -12.28 6.41
C ALA A 185 -0.13 -10.90 6.83
N LEU A 186 -0.99 -10.00 7.31
CA LEU A 186 -0.58 -8.70 7.84
C LEU A 186 0.33 -8.85 9.06
N ALA A 187 0.00 -9.76 9.98
CA ALA A 187 0.80 -10.04 11.17
C ALA A 187 2.20 -10.57 10.81
N GLU A 188 2.30 -11.42 9.77
CA GLU A 188 3.59 -11.86 9.23
C GLU A 188 4.38 -10.68 8.66
N MET A 189 3.74 -9.82 7.86
CA MET A 189 4.38 -8.63 7.29
C MET A 189 4.87 -7.66 8.37
N LEU A 190 4.12 -7.48 9.45
CA LEU A 190 4.52 -6.66 10.61
C LEU A 190 5.77 -7.17 11.32
N THR A 191 6.15 -8.45 11.16
CA THR A 191 7.43 -8.96 11.71
C THR A 191 8.66 -8.36 11.03
N THR A 192 8.50 -7.75 9.86
CA THR A 192 9.57 -7.06 9.12
C THR A 192 9.82 -5.64 9.64
N CYS A 193 8.97 -5.14 10.54
CA CYS A 193 9.11 -3.80 11.06
C CYS A 193 10.44 -3.62 11.81
N PRO A 194 11.08 -2.44 11.67
CA PRO A 194 12.33 -2.18 12.35
C PRO A 194 12.12 -2.29 13.86
N VAL A 195 12.84 -3.21 14.50
CA VAL A 195 12.95 -3.21 15.96
C VAL A 195 13.64 -1.92 16.34
N ALA A 196 13.00 -1.11 17.19
CA ALA A 196 13.61 0.11 17.68
C ALA A 196 15.00 -0.25 18.22
N ALA A 197 16.04 0.32 17.59
CA ALA A 197 17.41 0.12 18.04
C ALA A 197 17.51 0.72 19.44
N THR A 198 17.38 -0.11 20.46
CA THR A 198 17.68 0.26 21.83
C THR A 198 19.17 0.58 21.82
N SER A 199 19.48 1.87 21.74
CA SER A 199 20.81 2.41 21.99
C SER A 199 21.09 2.25 23.48
N ASP A 200 21.29 1.02 23.92
CA ASP A 200 21.86 0.72 25.23
C ASP A 200 23.34 0.42 25.05
N SER A 201 24.08 1.45 24.64
CA SER A 201 25.53 1.50 24.83
C SER A 201 25.78 1.93 26.28
N SER A 202 25.50 1.02 27.21
CA SER A 202 25.90 1.15 28.60
C SER A 202 27.17 0.34 28.80
N THR A 203 28.28 1.06 28.92
CA THR A 203 29.60 0.58 29.34
C THR A 203 29.50 -0.40 30.51
N ILE A 204 30.08 -1.59 30.31
CA ILE A 204 30.60 -2.47 31.36
C ILE A 204 31.36 -1.65 32.42
N ASN A 205 30.81 -1.62 33.63
CA ASN A 205 31.60 -1.48 34.84
C ASN A 205 31.18 -2.58 35.81
N GLU A 206 32.10 -3.52 36.00
CA GLU A 206 32.10 -4.46 37.11
C GLU A 206 32.00 -3.72 38.44
N GLY A 207 31.03 -4.13 39.25
CA GLY A 207 30.79 -3.61 40.59
C GLY A 207 29.70 -4.42 41.25
N ALA A 208 30.08 -5.60 41.75
CA ALA A 208 29.23 -6.49 42.52
C ALA A 208 28.72 -5.81 43.79
N GLU A 209 27.42 -5.89 44.05
CA GLU A 209 26.93 -5.98 45.44
C GLU A 209 25.59 -6.72 45.51
N THR A 210 25.57 -7.67 46.44
CA THR A 210 24.54 -8.66 46.71
C THR A 210 23.35 -8.03 47.42
N GLY A 211 22.15 -8.11 46.82
CA GLY A 211 20.90 -7.67 47.44
C GLY A 211 19.73 -8.56 47.06
N SER A 212 19.32 -9.40 48.00
CA SER A 212 18.23 -10.38 47.87
C SER A 212 16.86 -9.76 47.53
N VAL A 213 16.14 -10.53 46.70
CA VAL A 213 14.79 -10.37 46.13
C VAL A 213 13.69 -10.13 47.17
N PRO A 214 12.57 -9.48 46.80
CA PRO A 214 11.25 -9.94 47.22
C PRO A 214 10.48 -10.49 46.01
N ILE A 215 10.21 -11.80 46.04
CA ILE A 215 9.33 -12.48 45.10
C ILE A 215 7.90 -12.01 45.41
N VAL A 216 7.29 -11.26 44.50
CA VAL A 216 5.86 -10.95 44.54
C VAL A 216 5.13 -12.18 44.04
N VAL A 217 4.60 -12.97 44.96
CA VAL A 217 3.71 -14.10 44.65
C VAL A 217 2.33 -13.54 44.33
N LEU A 218 1.96 -13.59 43.05
CA LEU A 218 0.57 -13.35 42.61
C LEU A 218 -0.34 -14.46 43.15
N PRO A 219 -1.57 -14.15 43.61
CA PRO A 219 -2.51 -15.17 44.04
C PRO A 219 -2.96 -16.02 42.86
N VAL A 220 -2.72 -17.33 42.97
CA VAL A 220 -3.23 -18.37 42.08
C VAL A 220 -4.76 -18.37 42.15
N ALA A 221 -5.41 -18.15 41.00
CA ALA A 221 -6.86 -18.28 40.86
C ALA A 221 -7.28 -19.74 41.11
N PRO A 222 -8.43 -19.98 41.77
CA PRO A 222 -8.93 -21.34 41.98
C PRO A 222 -9.32 -21.98 40.64
N PRO A 223 -9.23 -23.32 40.53
CA PRO A 223 -9.58 -24.03 39.31
C PRO A 223 -11.08 -23.89 39.04
N VAL A 224 -11.43 -23.32 37.89
CA VAL A 224 -12.79 -23.35 37.37
C VAL A 224 -13.09 -24.80 36.98
N LEU A 225 -14.12 -25.38 37.59
CA LEU A 225 -14.65 -26.69 37.24
C LEU A 225 -15.00 -26.72 35.75
N ALA A 226 -14.32 -27.60 35.01
CA ALA A 226 -14.64 -27.92 33.63
C ALA A 226 -16.06 -28.50 33.56
N VAL A 227 -16.94 -27.82 32.83
CA VAL A 227 -18.22 -28.37 32.41
C VAL A 227 -17.99 -29.01 31.04
N GLU A 228 -18.13 -30.33 30.96
CA GLU A 228 -18.14 -31.10 29.72
C GLU A 228 -19.24 -30.61 28.76
N PRO A 229 -18.90 -30.16 27.54
CA PRO A 229 -19.91 -30.00 26.50
C PRO A 229 -20.21 -31.35 25.86
N THR A 230 -21.46 -31.77 26.02
CA THR A 230 -22.10 -32.91 25.36
C THR A 230 -21.81 -32.99 23.86
N ALA A 231 -21.50 -34.20 23.39
CA ALA A 231 -21.25 -34.54 21.99
C ALA A 231 -22.40 -34.08 21.06
N ARG A 232 -22.02 -33.39 19.98
CA ARG A 232 -22.89 -32.97 18.87
C ARG A 232 -22.92 -34.07 17.79
N PRO A 233 -24.06 -34.36 17.14
CA PRO A 233 -24.13 -35.40 16.12
C PRO A 233 -23.35 -35.06 14.85
N GLU A 234 -22.79 -36.09 14.25
CA GLU A 234 -22.00 -36.13 13.01
C GLU A 234 -22.82 -35.64 11.80
N PRO A 235 -22.31 -34.73 10.97
CA PRO A 235 -23.03 -34.28 9.78
C PRO A 235 -22.90 -35.31 8.64
N THR A 236 -24.05 -35.78 8.16
CA THR A 236 -24.19 -36.60 6.97
C THR A 236 -23.63 -35.90 5.73
N SER A 237 -22.73 -36.58 5.02
CA SER A 237 -22.11 -36.16 3.77
C SER A 237 -23.13 -35.94 2.64
N ARG A 238 -23.09 -34.77 1.98
CA ARG A 238 -23.75 -34.50 0.70
C ARG A 238 -22.67 -34.22 -0.38
N PRO A 239 -22.88 -34.58 -1.66
CA PRO A 239 -21.79 -34.64 -2.65
C PRO A 239 -21.28 -33.25 -3.05
N ALA A 240 -19.97 -33.19 -3.31
CA ALA A 240 -19.26 -32.01 -3.79
C ALA A 240 -19.82 -31.51 -5.14
N PRO A 241 -19.97 -30.19 -5.34
CA PRO A 241 -20.26 -29.62 -6.65
C PRO A 241 -19.01 -29.68 -7.53
N THR A 242 -19.22 -30.07 -8.78
CA THR A 242 -18.22 -30.24 -9.84
C THR A 242 -17.39 -28.96 -10.04
N ALA A 243 -16.07 -29.09 -9.93
CA ALA A 243 -15.11 -28.03 -10.23
C ALA A 243 -15.16 -27.65 -11.72
N ALA A 244 -15.35 -26.36 -12.00
CA ALA A 244 -15.01 -25.76 -13.28
C ALA A 244 -13.47 -25.66 -13.42
N PRO A 245 -12.91 -25.79 -14.63
CA PRO A 245 -11.49 -26.05 -14.80
C PRO A 245 -10.63 -24.83 -14.43
N ALA A 246 -9.57 -25.11 -13.66
CA ALA A 246 -8.50 -24.16 -13.37
C ALA A 246 -7.81 -23.69 -14.67
N PRO A 247 -7.49 -22.40 -14.83
CA PRO A 247 -6.51 -22.00 -15.83
C PRO A 247 -5.16 -22.55 -15.41
N THR A 248 -4.54 -23.30 -16.33
CA THR A 248 -3.26 -23.97 -16.14
C THR A 248 -2.16 -22.92 -15.98
N SER A 249 -1.52 -22.86 -14.82
CA SER A 249 -0.27 -22.13 -14.62
C SER A 249 0.88 -22.93 -15.21
N ALA A 250 1.38 -22.48 -16.36
CA ALA A 250 2.74 -22.77 -16.79
C ALA A 250 3.69 -21.73 -16.17
N PRO A 251 4.93 -22.09 -15.80
CA PRO A 251 5.87 -21.16 -15.19
C PRO A 251 6.32 -20.14 -16.24
N ALA A 252 5.89 -18.89 -16.08
CA ALA A 252 6.46 -17.78 -16.84
C ALA A 252 7.84 -17.46 -16.25
N THR A 253 8.85 -18.03 -16.90
CA THR A 253 10.24 -17.62 -16.77
C THR A 253 10.30 -16.10 -16.95
N SER A 254 10.96 -15.43 -16.01
CA SER A 254 11.30 -14.01 -16.01
C SER A 254 12.02 -13.59 -17.29
N ALA A 255 11.25 -13.10 -18.25
CA ALA A 255 11.70 -12.25 -19.34
C ALA A 255 10.55 -11.30 -19.68
N LEU A 256 10.64 -10.05 -19.24
CA LEU A 256 9.72 -9.00 -19.66
C LEU A 256 9.79 -8.90 -21.20
N PRO A 257 8.65 -8.89 -21.93
CA PRO A 257 8.66 -8.78 -23.38
C PRO A 257 9.20 -7.41 -23.77
N GLY A 258 10.38 -7.40 -24.37
CA GLY A 258 11.00 -6.21 -24.91
C GLY A 258 10.30 -5.75 -26.18
N ASP A 259 9.22 -4.99 -26.01
CA ASP A 259 8.50 -4.19 -27.04
C ASP A 259 7.55 -3.14 -26.38
N ILE A 260 7.82 -2.70 -25.14
CA ILE A 260 6.85 -1.86 -24.38
C ILE A 260 6.84 -0.39 -24.80
N TYR A 261 7.96 0.17 -25.27
CA TYR A 261 8.07 1.58 -25.65
C TYR A 261 8.91 1.79 -26.91
N ASN A 262 8.56 2.82 -27.68
CA ASN A 262 9.32 3.32 -28.82
C ASN A 262 9.65 4.81 -28.61
N CYS A 263 10.56 5.35 -29.42
CA CYS A 263 10.98 6.74 -29.28
C CYS A 263 9.86 7.78 -29.31
N LYS A 264 8.77 7.50 -30.02
CA LYS A 264 7.60 8.39 -30.10
C LYS A 264 6.85 8.56 -28.77
N ASP A 265 7.05 7.66 -27.81
CA ASP A 265 6.32 7.67 -26.54
C ASP A 265 6.93 8.68 -25.54
N PHE A 266 8.10 9.23 -25.87
CA PHE A 266 8.83 10.18 -25.03
C PHE A 266 8.64 11.63 -25.51
N ALA A 267 8.48 12.54 -24.55
CA ALA A 267 8.29 13.98 -24.81
C ALA A 267 9.47 14.63 -25.53
N SER A 268 10.67 14.11 -25.26
CA SER A 268 11.95 14.67 -25.65
C SER A 268 13.03 13.59 -25.65
N GLN A 269 14.20 13.91 -26.20
CA GLN A 269 15.35 13.02 -26.15
C GLN A 269 15.84 12.83 -24.70
N ALA A 270 15.83 13.89 -23.88
CA ALA A 270 16.21 13.78 -22.46
C ALA A 270 15.29 12.83 -21.66
N ALA A 271 13.98 12.82 -21.95
CA ALA A 271 13.05 11.89 -21.30
C ALA A 271 13.33 10.43 -21.69
N ALA A 272 13.66 10.17 -22.96
CA ALA A 272 14.11 8.86 -23.41
C ALA A 272 15.45 8.47 -22.76
N GLN A 273 16.37 9.43 -22.62
CA GLN A 273 17.66 9.21 -21.96
C GLN A 273 17.50 8.84 -20.48
N ALA A 274 16.59 9.49 -19.77
CA ALA A 274 16.28 9.17 -18.38
C ALA A 274 15.75 7.73 -18.24
N TYR A 275 14.91 7.28 -19.18
CA TYR A 275 14.43 5.89 -19.20
C TYR A 275 15.55 4.87 -19.44
N LEU A 276 16.44 5.12 -20.42
CA LEU A 276 17.61 4.24 -20.64
C LEU A 276 18.54 4.20 -19.41
N ARG A 277 18.65 5.31 -18.68
CA ARG A 277 19.46 5.38 -17.46
C ARG A 277 18.85 4.59 -16.30
N ALA A 278 17.52 4.57 -16.21
CA ALA A 278 16.80 3.80 -15.20
C ALA A 278 16.93 2.29 -15.42
N ASP A 279 16.95 1.83 -16.68
CA ASP A 279 17.21 0.42 -17.02
C ASP A 279 18.20 0.30 -18.21
N PRO A 280 19.52 0.24 -17.94
CA PRO A 280 20.56 0.14 -18.96
C PRO A 280 20.53 -1.14 -19.79
N SER A 281 19.73 -2.14 -19.39
CA SER A 281 19.53 -3.35 -20.22
C SER A 281 18.76 -3.07 -21.51
N ASP A 282 18.19 -1.87 -21.63
CA ASP A 282 17.47 -1.35 -22.79
C ASP A 282 16.38 -2.34 -23.27
N PRO A 283 15.45 -2.75 -22.38
CA PRO A 283 14.45 -3.76 -22.71
C PRO A 283 13.53 -3.31 -23.86
N SER A 284 13.30 -2.00 -23.98
CA SER A 284 12.49 -1.40 -25.05
C SER A 284 13.29 -1.09 -26.33
N LYS A 285 14.61 -1.36 -26.36
CA LYS A 285 15.50 -1.15 -27.52
C LYS A 285 15.45 0.29 -28.06
N ILE A 286 15.32 1.26 -27.17
CA ILE A 286 15.18 2.69 -27.52
C ILE A 286 16.52 3.35 -27.82
N ASP A 287 17.64 2.70 -27.47
CA ASP A 287 18.99 2.98 -27.96
C ASP A 287 19.37 1.88 -28.95
N THR A 288 18.89 2.06 -30.18
CA THR A 288 18.94 1.06 -31.25
C THR A 288 20.37 0.77 -31.71
N ASP A 289 21.24 1.77 -31.74
CA ASP A 289 22.64 1.67 -32.14
C ASP A 289 23.59 1.34 -30.97
N ARG A 290 23.04 1.27 -29.75
CA ARG A 290 23.70 0.82 -28.52
C ARG A 290 24.89 1.67 -28.11
N ASP A 291 24.80 2.96 -28.35
CA ASP A 291 25.90 3.89 -28.09
C ASP A 291 25.81 4.56 -26.70
N GLY A 292 24.74 4.23 -25.95
CA GLY A 292 24.42 4.75 -24.65
C GLY A 292 23.49 5.96 -24.70
N ILE A 293 22.95 6.34 -25.87
CA ILE A 293 22.05 7.48 -26.06
C ILE A 293 20.71 7.00 -26.64
N ALA A 294 19.63 7.20 -25.88
CA ALA A 294 18.29 6.83 -26.32
C ALA A 294 17.68 7.87 -27.26
N CYS A 295 17.02 7.40 -28.31
CA CYS A 295 16.13 8.18 -29.18
C CYS A 295 16.69 9.53 -29.63
N GLU A 296 17.90 9.54 -30.18
CA GLU A 296 18.66 10.76 -30.52
C GLU A 296 17.90 11.78 -31.39
N SER A 297 16.96 11.27 -32.20
CA SER A 297 16.10 12.04 -33.10
C SER A 297 14.97 12.80 -32.40
N ASN A 298 14.68 12.49 -31.14
CA ASN A 298 13.62 13.17 -30.40
C ASN A 298 13.96 14.65 -30.17
N ARG A 299 12.90 15.45 -30.05
CA ARG A 299 13.02 16.90 -29.83
C ARG A 299 13.71 17.22 -28.50
N ALA A 300 14.18 18.46 -28.38
CA ALA A 300 14.73 18.99 -27.15
C ALA A 300 13.70 18.95 -25.99
N PRO A 301 14.13 18.99 -24.72
CA PRO A 301 15.53 19.03 -24.26
C PRO A 301 16.31 17.75 -24.61
N LYS A 302 17.63 17.90 -24.77
CA LYS A 302 18.55 16.79 -25.03
C LYS A 302 19.44 16.54 -23.82
N ASP A 303 19.63 15.28 -23.48
CA ASP A 303 20.63 14.77 -22.54
C ASP A 303 21.46 13.72 -23.31
N LEU A 304 22.67 14.12 -23.70
CA LEU A 304 23.60 13.28 -24.47
C LEU A 304 24.65 12.61 -23.56
N SER A 305 24.38 12.57 -22.26
CA SER A 305 25.23 11.90 -21.28
C SER A 305 25.00 10.39 -21.40
N ARG A 306 25.97 9.72 -22.03
CA ARG A 306 25.93 8.27 -22.30
C ARG A 306 25.71 7.47 -21.03
N VAL A 307 24.80 6.49 -21.09
CA VAL A 307 24.63 5.47 -20.07
C VAL A 307 25.69 4.37 -20.31
N PRO A 308 26.56 4.06 -19.33
CA PRO A 308 27.46 2.93 -19.44
C PRO A 308 26.68 1.63 -19.61
N ARG A 309 27.04 0.85 -20.63
CA ARG A 309 26.48 -0.47 -20.91
C ARG A 309 27.41 -1.57 -20.40
#